data_AF-A0A9P5CKY5-F1
#
_entry.id   AF-A0A9P5CKY5-F1
#
_cell.length_a   1.000
_cell.length_b   1.000
_cell.length_c   1.000
_cell.angle_alpha   90.00
_cell.angle_beta   90.00
_cell.angle_gamma   90.00
#
_symmetry.space_group_name_H-M   'P 1'
#
loop_
_entity.id
_entity.type
_entity.pdbx_description
1 polymer ?
#
loop_
_entity_poly.entity_id
_entity_poly.type
_entity_poly.pdbx_seq_one_letter_code
_entity_poly.pdbx_strand_id
1 'polypeptide(L)'
;MPSRPTSTFLLLALATSCLGRATPLAPRQNACFVVGNVALPAEVQDSVTAIQSSITCSSTATTIDNVPDVTSGNVSFSNVDFSTSSSTPLQFALDTFATADPLANSDLQTFQDELNVYLATEAGIRSVGGSLAVKVPKFFLEMQVSRIQTAQGNPPTDAALQVDHLRDKVLTNAAGEDQSLLDQVTQLATVVS
;
A
#
# COMPACT_ATOMS: atom_id res chain seq x y z
N MET A 1 -12.42 -12.52 -84.87
CA MET A 1 -12.06 -11.12 -84.60
C MET A 1 -13.28 -10.45 -83.96
N PRO A 2 -13.23 -9.87 -82.74
CA PRO A 2 -12.15 -9.91 -81.72
C PRO A 2 -11.90 -11.34 -81.14
N SER A 3 -11.78 -11.71 -79.85
CA SER A 3 -12.19 -11.10 -78.56
C SER A 3 -11.37 -11.62 -77.35
N ARG A 4 -11.58 -11.00 -76.17
CA ARG A 4 -10.95 -11.22 -74.84
C ARG A 4 -11.84 -10.59 -73.74
N PRO A 5 -11.64 -10.80 -72.40
CA PRO A 5 -10.65 -11.62 -71.69
C PRO A 5 -11.20 -12.51 -70.51
N THR A 6 -10.24 -13.14 -69.82
CA THR A 6 -10.21 -13.82 -68.50
C THR A 6 -11.19 -13.46 -67.38
N SER A 7 -11.41 -14.44 -66.48
CA SER A 7 -11.40 -14.22 -65.02
C SER A 7 -10.78 -15.41 -64.28
N THR A 8 -9.78 -15.14 -63.44
CA THR A 8 -9.10 -16.12 -62.58
C THR A 8 -9.41 -15.77 -61.13
N PHE A 9 -10.11 -16.65 -60.41
CA PHE A 9 -10.38 -16.45 -58.98
C PHE A 9 -9.14 -16.76 -58.14
N LEU A 10 -8.63 -15.75 -57.44
CA LEU A 10 -7.54 -15.89 -56.47
C LEU A 10 -8.14 -15.93 -55.06
N LEU A 11 -8.01 -17.05 -54.36
CA LEU A 11 -8.41 -17.16 -52.96
C LEU A 11 -7.37 -16.47 -52.07
N LEU A 12 -7.80 -15.46 -51.32
CA LEU A 12 -6.96 -14.73 -50.37
C LEU A 12 -7.23 -15.26 -48.95
N ALA A 13 -6.22 -15.86 -48.32
CA ALA A 13 -6.32 -16.35 -46.94
C ALA A 13 -6.14 -15.19 -45.94
N LEU A 14 -7.10 -15.02 -45.03
CA LEU A 14 -6.98 -14.03 -43.95
C LEU A 14 -6.12 -14.60 -42.81
N ALA A 15 -4.91 -14.06 -42.65
CA ALA A 15 -4.07 -14.33 -41.49
C ALA A 15 -4.49 -13.43 -40.31
N THR A 16 -5.26 -13.97 -39.36
CA THR A 16 -5.74 -13.22 -38.19
C THR A 16 -4.61 -12.95 -37.21
N SER A 17 -3.96 -11.80 -37.36
CA SER A 17 -2.88 -11.37 -36.47
C SER A 17 -3.43 -10.89 -35.12
N CYS A 18 -3.25 -11.69 -34.06
CA CYS A 18 -3.53 -11.26 -32.69
C CYS A 18 -2.52 -10.20 -32.25
N LEU A 19 -2.85 -8.92 -32.43
CA LEU A 19 -2.14 -7.83 -31.76
C LEU A 19 -2.41 -7.94 -30.26
N GLY A 20 -1.42 -8.47 -29.52
CA GLY A 20 -1.40 -8.31 -28.06
C GLY A 20 -1.38 -6.83 -27.73
N ARG A 21 -2.44 -6.32 -27.10
CA ARG A 21 -2.45 -4.96 -26.54
C ARG A 21 -1.38 -4.91 -25.45
N ALA A 22 -0.29 -4.18 -25.71
CA ALA A 22 0.58 -3.74 -24.65
C ALA A 22 -0.27 -2.98 -23.62
N THR A 23 -0.20 -3.38 -22.36
CA THR A 23 -0.81 -2.60 -21.27
C THR A 23 -0.21 -1.19 -21.30
N PRO A 24 -1.03 -0.13 -21.22
CA PRO A 24 -0.49 1.23 -21.17
C PRO A 24 0.39 1.35 -19.93
N LEU A 25 1.65 1.73 -20.12
CA LEU A 25 2.54 2.06 -19.01
C LEU A 25 1.95 3.28 -18.30
N ALA A 26 1.48 3.08 -17.07
CA ALA A 26 0.99 4.16 -16.23
C ALA A 26 2.11 5.20 -16.03
N PRO A 27 1.78 6.51 -15.96
CA PRO A 27 2.80 7.55 -15.82
C PRO A 27 3.57 7.37 -14.52
N ARG A 28 4.91 7.50 -14.59
CA ARG A 28 5.76 7.42 -13.40
C ARG A 28 5.36 8.50 -12.40
N GLN A 29 4.98 8.07 -11.20
CA GLN A 29 4.67 8.96 -10.09
C GLN A 29 5.88 9.84 -9.77
N ASN A 30 5.64 11.14 -9.56
CA ASN A 30 6.68 12.16 -9.33
C ASN A 30 6.64 12.69 -7.88
N ALA A 31 6.21 11.84 -6.94
CA ALA A 31 6.20 12.14 -5.52
C ALA A 31 7.61 12.00 -4.93
N CYS A 32 7.97 12.84 -3.95
CA CYS A 32 9.36 13.01 -3.49
C CYS A 32 10.01 11.74 -2.89
N PHE A 33 9.20 10.75 -2.50
CA PHE A 33 9.62 9.48 -1.94
C PHE A 33 9.83 8.35 -2.97
N VAL A 34 9.38 8.54 -4.22
CA VAL A 34 9.52 7.53 -5.30
C VAL A 34 10.89 7.70 -6.00
N VAL A 35 11.95 7.39 -5.25
CA VAL A 35 13.34 7.70 -5.63
C VAL A 35 13.97 6.73 -6.64
N GLY A 36 13.50 5.49 -6.69
CA GLY A 36 14.04 4.45 -7.56
C GLY A 36 13.35 4.31 -8.92
N ASN A 37 13.85 3.40 -9.77
CA ASN A 37 13.43 3.24 -11.18
C ASN A 37 12.58 1.98 -11.46
N VAL A 38 12.25 1.18 -10.45
CA VAL A 38 11.35 0.01 -10.57
C VAL A 38 9.91 0.50 -10.70
N ALA A 39 9.16 -0.10 -11.63
CA ALA A 39 7.74 0.22 -11.82
C ALA A 39 6.90 -0.25 -10.63
N LEU A 40 6.14 0.67 -10.03
CA LEU A 40 5.24 0.37 -8.92
C LEU A 40 4.00 -0.40 -9.40
N PRO A 41 3.50 -1.40 -8.66
CA PRO A 41 2.19 -2.00 -8.90
C PRO A 41 1.05 -0.97 -8.80
N ALA A 42 -0.08 -1.25 -9.46
CA ALA A 42 -1.18 -0.29 -9.60
C ALA A 42 -1.73 0.16 -8.24
N GLU A 43 -1.94 -0.77 -7.30
CA GLU A 43 -2.45 -0.48 -5.96
C GLU A 43 -1.54 0.47 -5.16
N VAL A 44 -0.23 0.45 -5.47
CA VAL A 44 0.76 1.35 -4.87
C VAL A 44 0.78 2.70 -5.59
N GLN A 45 0.55 2.74 -6.92
CA GLN A 45 0.41 4.00 -7.65
C GLN A 45 -0.83 4.79 -7.25
N ASP A 46 -1.95 4.11 -7.01
CA ASP A 46 -3.18 4.73 -6.52
C ASP A 46 -2.95 5.31 -5.11
N SER A 47 -2.29 4.54 -4.23
CA SER A 47 -1.87 4.99 -2.89
C SER A 47 -0.97 6.23 -2.96
N VAL A 48 0.07 6.21 -3.81
CA VAL A 48 0.96 7.38 -4.04
C VAL A 48 0.15 8.59 -4.53
N THR A 49 -0.78 8.37 -5.45
CA THR A 49 -1.60 9.44 -6.03
C THR A 49 -2.46 10.13 -4.97
N ALA A 50 -2.98 9.38 -4.00
CA ALA A 50 -3.78 9.88 -2.89
C ALA A 50 -2.97 10.66 -1.84
N ILE A 51 -1.77 10.20 -1.47
CA ILE A 51 -0.99 10.75 -0.34
C ILE A 51 0.09 11.77 -0.72
N GLN A 52 0.47 11.88 -2.00
CA GLN A 52 1.60 12.71 -2.42
C GLN A 52 1.48 14.22 -2.07
N SER A 53 0.27 14.71 -1.77
CA SER A 53 0.02 16.08 -1.33
C SER A 53 0.06 16.27 0.20
N SER A 54 -0.04 15.19 0.99
CA SER A 54 0.10 15.20 2.45
C SER A 54 1.50 14.78 2.93
N ILE A 55 2.41 14.46 2.02
CA ILE A 55 3.78 14.01 2.33
C ILE A 55 4.81 15.07 1.93
N THR A 56 5.71 15.36 2.87
CA THR A 56 6.99 16.04 2.62
C THR A 56 8.15 15.05 2.80
N CYS A 57 9.29 15.32 2.19
CA CYS A 57 10.48 14.47 2.28
C CYS A 57 11.69 15.27 2.77
N SER A 58 12.47 14.68 3.68
CA SER A 58 13.75 15.23 4.12
C SER A 58 14.76 15.25 2.96
N SER A 59 15.54 16.34 2.86
CA SER A 59 16.64 16.48 1.90
C SER A 59 17.99 16.00 2.46
N THR A 60 18.04 15.61 3.73
CA THR A 60 19.28 15.25 4.46
C THR A 60 19.21 13.96 5.27
N ALA A 61 18.02 13.38 5.45
CA ALA A 61 17.81 12.13 6.17
C ALA A 61 17.12 11.08 5.30
N THR A 62 17.51 9.82 5.46
CA THR A 62 16.95 8.65 4.78
C THR A 62 16.73 7.54 5.79
N THR A 63 15.74 6.70 5.54
CA THR A 63 15.37 5.55 6.37
C THR A 63 15.67 4.25 5.62
N ILE A 64 14.72 3.31 5.54
CA ILE A 64 14.88 1.99 4.92
C ILE A 64 15.24 2.12 3.43
N ASP A 65 16.18 1.29 2.95
CA ASP A 65 16.61 1.19 1.54
C ASP A 65 17.00 2.53 0.85
N ASN A 66 17.43 3.53 1.63
CA ASN A 66 17.74 4.91 1.20
C ASN A 66 16.54 5.73 0.71
N VAL A 67 15.31 5.35 1.10
CA VAL A 67 14.13 6.21 0.94
C VAL A 67 14.31 7.45 1.80
N PRO A 68 13.97 8.67 1.32
CA PRO A 68 13.98 9.88 2.15
C PRO A 68 13.10 9.72 3.38
N ASP A 69 13.49 10.30 4.52
CA ASP A 69 12.61 10.35 5.67
C ASP A 69 11.37 11.21 5.34
N VAL A 70 10.20 10.58 5.34
CA VAL A 70 8.92 11.19 4.93
C VAL A 70 8.16 11.68 6.13
N THR A 71 7.44 12.80 5.99
CA THR A 71 6.62 13.39 7.05
C THR A 71 5.22 13.72 6.54
N SER A 72 4.19 13.26 7.26
CA SER A 72 2.78 13.63 7.09
C SER A 72 2.26 14.24 8.39
N GLY A 73 1.57 15.38 8.31
CA GLY A 73 1.16 16.15 9.49
C GLY A 73 2.34 16.46 10.42
N ASN A 74 2.34 15.87 11.62
CA ASN A 74 3.44 15.96 12.59
C ASN A 74 4.26 14.64 12.72
N VAL A 75 3.94 13.62 11.93
CA VAL A 75 4.54 12.28 12.01
C VAL A 75 5.61 12.13 10.93
N SER A 76 6.86 11.89 11.33
CA SER A 76 7.96 11.48 10.44
C SER A 76 8.15 9.97 10.51
N PHE A 77 8.49 9.30 9.41
CA PHE A 77 8.69 7.84 9.41
C PHE A 77 9.77 7.43 10.41
N SER A 78 10.87 8.20 10.52
CA SER A 78 11.93 8.00 11.51
C SER A 78 11.46 7.95 12.98
N ASN A 79 10.34 8.58 13.33
CA ASN A 79 9.76 8.53 14.68
C ASN A 79 8.94 7.25 14.93
N VAL A 80 8.56 6.54 13.87
CA VAL A 80 7.75 5.30 13.88
C VAL A 80 8.44 4.17 13.10
N ASP A 81 9.77 4.20 12.96
CA ASP A 81 10.53 3.26 12.14
C ASP A 81 10.80 1.95 12.88
N PHE A 82 9.93 0.96 12.65
CA PHE A 82 10.06 -0.40 13.18
C PHE A 82 11.44 -1.03 12.96
N SER A 83 12.18 -0.67 11.90
CA SER A 83 13.48 -1.24 11.58
C SER A 83 14.62 -0.76 12.50
N THR A 84 14.36 0.32 13.26
CA THR A 84 15.27 0.82 14.31
C THR A 84 14.99 0.22 15.69
N SER A 85 13.88 -0.51 15.85
CA SER A 85 13.48 -1.15 17.10
C SER A 85 14.16 -2.50 17.32
N SER A 86 14.22 -2.94 18.58
CA SER A 86 14.53 -4.33 18.95
C SER A 86 13.31 -5.26 18.92
N SER A 87 12.09 -4.71 18.79
CA SER A 87 10.85 -5.48 18.66
C SER A 87 10.71 -6.08 17.26
N THR A 88 9.95 -7.17 17.13
CA THR A 88 9.53 -7.68 15.82
C THR A 88 8.52 -6.72 15.16
N PRO A 89 8.31 -6.78 13.82
CA PRO A 89 7.40 -5.87 13.13
C PRO A 89 5.97 -5.87 13.69
N LEU A 90 5.43 -7.02 14.14
CA LEU A 90 4.11 -7.03 14.77
C LEU A 90 4.12 -6.53 16.21
N GLN A 91 5.11 -6.91 17.02
CA GLN A 91 5.25 -6.41 18.39
C GLN A 91 5.36 -4.87 18.39
N PHE A 92 6.22 -4.32 17.52
CA PHE A 92 6.34 -2.88 17.32
C PHE A 92 5.01 -2.22 16.96
N ALA A 93 4.22 -2.82 16.06
CA ALA A 93 2.95 -2.26 15.64
C ALA A 93 1.90 -2.25 16.76
N LEU A 94 1.84 -3.33 17.56
CA LEU A 94 0.99 -3.45 18.74
C LEU A 94 1.35 -2.43 19.83
N ASP A 95 2.66 -2.22 20.08
CA ASP A 95 3.16 -1.28 21.08
C ASP A 95 2.99 0.19 20.67
N THR A 96 3.19 0.51 19.39
CA THR A 96 3.24 1.89 18.88
C THR A 96 1.86 2.43 18.53
N PHE A 97 1.05 1.66 17.80
CA PHE A 97 -0.21 2.14 17.22
C PHE A 97 -1.41 1.70 18.07
N ALA A 98 -1.33 1.99 19.38
CA ALA A 98 -2.34 1.65 20.38
C ALA A 98 -3.54 2.62 20.33
N THR A 99 -4.75 2.09 20.19
CA THR A 99 -5.99 2.88 20.16
C THR A 99 -6.45 3.31 21.56
N ALA A 100 -7.19 4.41 21.64
CA ALA A 100 -7.83 4.85 22.88
C ALA A 100 -8.98 3.91 23.32
N ASP A 101 -9.42 4.06 24.57
CA ASP A 101 -10.64 3.44 25.11
C ASP A 101 -11.54 4.53 25.74
N PRO A 102 -12.80 4.71 25.29
CA PRO A 102 -13.45 4.08 24.14
C PRO A 102 -12.74 4.33 22.79
N LEU A 103 -12.82 3.35 21.89
CA LEU A 103 -12.15 3.33 20.58
C LEU A 103 -12.46 4.57 19.74
N ALA A 104 -13.72 5.03 19.77
CA ALA A 104 -14.18 6.23 19.05
C ALA A 104 -13.43 7.53 19.43
N ASN A 105 -12.76 7.58 20.59
CA ASN A 105 -11.96 8.73 21.02
C ASN A 105 -10.54 8.76 20.42
N SER A 106 -10.15 7.76 19.63
CA SER A 106 -8.82 7.72 19.00
C SER A 106 -8.68 8.82 17.94
N ASP A 107 -7.51 9.47 17.86
CA ASP A 107 -7.26 10.49 16.86
C ASP A 107 -7.05 9.88 15.46
N LEU A 108 -8.14 9.83 14.70
CA LEU A 108 -8.18 9.33 13.33
C LEU A 108 -7.26 10.11 12.37
N GLN A 109 -6.87 11.36 12.67
CA GLN A 109 -5.90 12.08 11.83
C GLN A 109 -4.47 11.58 12.08
N THR A 110 -4.09 11.40 13.36
CA THR A 110 -2.76 10.86 13.70
C THR A 110 -2.55 9.46 13.11
N PHE A 111 -3.53 8.56 13.23
CA PHE A 111 -3.47 7.23 12.60
C PHE A 111 -3.43 7.29 11.05
N GLN A 112 -4.02 8.31 10.42
CA GLN A 112 -3.88 8.54 8.98
C GLN A 112 -2.50 9.09 8.61
N ASP A 113 -1.92 9.98 9.40
CA ASP A 113 -0.58 10.54 9.17
C ASP A 113 0.51 9.46 9.32
N GLU A 114 0.36 8.57 10.33
CA GLU A 114 1.16 7.35 10.50
C GLU A 114 1.03 6.40 9.30
N LEU A 115 -0.19 6.13 8.85
CA LEU A 115 -0.43 5.31 7.66
C LEU A 115 0.16 5.94 6.39
N ASN A 116 0.05 7.27 6.23
CA ASN A 116 0.60 8.00 5.08
C ASN A 116 2.12 7.84 5.00
N VAL A 117 2.86 7.98 6.11
CA VAL A 117 4.32 7.76 6.09
C VAL A 117 4.69 6.31 5.80
N TYR A 118 3.91 5.33 6.27
CA TYR A 118 4.12 3.92 5.95
C TYR A 118 3.82 3.57 4.47
N LEU A 119 2.77 4.14 3.87
CA LEU A 119 2.46 3.99 2.44
C LEU A 119 3.51 4.66 1.55
N ALA A 120 3.98 5.85 1.93
CA ALA A 120 5.04 6.57 1.23
C ALA A 120 6.37 5.80 1.28
N THR A 121 6.75 5.28 2.45
CA THR A 121 7.94 4.43 2.60
C THR A 121 7.81 3.11 1.82
N GLU A 122 6.65 2.44 1.81
CA GLU A 122 6.44 1.26 0.95
C GLU A 122 6.63 1.58 -0.54
N ALA A 123 6.09 2.70 -1.02
CA ALA A 123 6.28 3.12 -2.41
C ALA A 123 7.75 3.45 -2.73
N GLY A 124 8.47 4.08 -1.80
CA GLY A 124 9.91 4.31 -1.92
C GLY A 124 10.70 3.01 -2.03
N ILE A 125 10.53 2.09 -1.06
CA ILE A 125 11.19 0.77 -1.02
C ILE A 125 10.91 0.00 -2.33
N ARG A 126 9.64 -0.05 -2.76
CA ARG A 126 9.26 -0.73 -4.01
C ARG A 126 9.90 -0.09 -5.24
N SER A 127 10.07 1.24 -5.27
CA SER A 127 10.71 1.92 -6.40
C SER A 127 12.19 1.58 -6.56
N VAL A 128 12.90 1.21 -5.48
CA VAL A 128 14.30 0.74 -5.53
C VAL A 128 14.43 -0.79 -5.63
N GLY A 129 13.31 -1.53 -5.53
CA GLY A 129 13.31 -3.00 -5.52
C GLY A 129 13.67 -3.62 -4.16
N GLY A 130 13.47 -2.86 -3.08
CA GLY A 130 13.85 -3.20 -1.70
C GLY A 130 12.91 -4.17 -0.98
N SER A 131 13.17 -4.38 0.32
CA SER A 131 12.53 -5.44 1.11
C SER A 131 11.24 -4.99 1.80
N LEU A 132 10.14 -5.72 1.58
CA LEU A 132 8.80 -5.30 1.99
C LEU A 132 8.42 -5.70 3.43
N ALA A 133 9.37 -5.66 4.37
CA ALA A 133 9.13 -5.89 5.79
C ALA A 133 8.15 -4.86 6.41
N VAL A 134 8.12 -3.65 5.84
CA VAL A 134 7.19 -2.54 6.15
C VAL A 134 5.70 -2.91 6.09
N LYS A 135 5.34 -4.04 5.46
CA LYS A 135 3.95 -4.50 5.31
C LYS A 135 3.23 -4.80 6.61
N VAL A 136 3.88 -5.38 7.62
CA VAL A 136 3.19 -5.81 8.85
C VAL A 136 2.65 -4.61 9.64
N PRO A 137 3.46 -3.59 9.99
CA PRO A 137 2.93 -2.41 10.66
C PRO A 137 1.99 -1.60 9.77
N LYS A 138 2.21 -1.56 8.45
CA LYS A 138 1.30 -0.90 7.49
C LYS A 138 -0.10 -1.51 7.47
N PHE A 139 -0.23 -2.83 7.32
CA PHE A 139 -1.53 -3.49 7.37
C PHE A 139 -2.19 -3.39 8.75
N PHE A 140 -1.38 -3.29 9.82
CA PHE A 140 -1.89 -3.02 11.16
C PHE A 140 -2.45 -1.60 11.27
N LEU A 141 -1.75 -0.58 10.77
CA LEU A 141 -2.24 0.80 10.67
C LEU A 141 -3.51 0.91 9.82
N GLU A 142 -3.57 0.26 8.65
CA GLU A 142 -4.79 0.17 7.84
C GLU A 142 -5.95 -0.43 8.67
N MET A 143 -5.71 -1.53 9.40
CA MET A 143 -6.71 -2.15 10.27
C MET A 143 -7.15 -1.19 11.40
N GLN A 144 -6.23 -0.47 12.04
CA GLN A 144 -6.55 0.49 13.09
C GLN A 144 -7.39 1.66 12.55
N VAL A 145 -7.02 2.26 11.41
CA VAL A 145 -7.81 3.30 10.74
C VAL A 145 -9.24 2.81 10.47
N SER A 146 -9.40 1.59 9.94
CA SER A 146 -10.70 0.98 9.67
C SER A 146 -11.53 0.74 10.95
N ARG A 147 -10.90 0.27 12.04
CA ARG A 147 -11.53 0.12 13.38
C ARG A 147 -12.02 1.46 13.92
N ILE A 148 -11.18 2.50 13.89
CA ILE A 148 -11.51 3.85 14.40
C ILE A 148 -12.63 4.47 13.57
N GLN A 149 -12.54 4.41 12.24
CA GLN A 149 -13.59 4.87 11.32
C GLN A 149 -14.94 4.20 11.60
N THR A 150 -14.94 2.88 11.84
CA THR A 150 -16.16 2.13 12.20
C THR A 150 -16.74 2.60 13.53
N ALA A 151 -15.92 2.74 14.57
CA ALA A 151 -16.36 3.21 15.90
C ALA A 151 -16.85 4.67 15.88
N GLN A 152 -16.30 5.51 15.00
CA GLN A 152 -16.75 6.87 14.74
C GLN A 152 -17.95 6.96 13.79
N GLY A 153 -18.57 5.82 13.44
CA GLY A 153 -19.81 5.76 12.64
C GLY A 153 -19.62 5.96 11.13
N ASN A 154 -18.39 5.90 10.64
CA ASN A 154 -18.02 6.11 9.23
C ASN A 154 -17.25 4.88 8.65
N PRO A 155 -17.77 3.64 8.77
CA PRO A 155 -17.05 2.44 8.31
C PRO A 155 -16.73 2.52 6.80
N PRO A 156 -15.57 2.00 6.35
CA PRO A 156 -15.23 1.91 4.94
C PRO A 156 -16.28 1.17 4.11
N THR A 157 -16.43 1.56 2.84
CA THR A 157 -17.31 0.88 1.87
C THR A 157 -16.58 -0.08 0.94
N ASP A 158 -15.24 0.02 0.84
CA ASP A 158 -14.42 -0.92 0.08
C ASP A 158 -14.24 -2.21 0.89
N ALA A 159 -14.36 -3.36 0.23
CA ALA A 159 -14.11 -4.68 0.81
C ALA A 159 -12.63 -4.86 1.23
N ALA A 160 -11.69 -4.22 0.51
CA ALA A 160 -10.27 -4.26 0.83
C ALA A 160 -9.90 -3.47 2.10
N LEU A 161 -10.78 -2.56 2.54
CA LEU A 161 -10.58 -1.71 3.72
C LEU A 161 -11.40 -2.17 4.95
N GLN A 162 -12.05 -3.33 4.90
CA GLN A 162 -12.79 -3.87 6.06
C GLN A 162 -11.83 -4.41 7.13
N VAL A 163 -12.20 -4.26 8.40
CA VAL A 163 -11.41 -4.74 9.55
C VAL A 163 -11.07 -6.23 9.43
N ASP A 164 -12.02 -7.08 9.01
CA ASP A 164 -11.78 -8.51 8.76
C ASP A 164 -10.71 -8.76 7.68
N HIS A 165 -10.81 -8.05 6.53
CA HIS A 165 -9.82 -8.19 5.46
C HIS A 165 -8.44 -7.78 5.96
N LEU A 166 -8.35 -6.63 6.62
CA LEU A 166 -7.09 -6.06 7.08
C LEU A 166 -6.46 -6.87 8.22
N ARG A 167 -7.24 -7.46 9.12
CA ARG A 167 -6.78 -8.49 10.07
C ARG A 167 -6.11 -9.64 9.31
N ASP A 168 -6.79 -10.20 8.32
CA ASP A 168 -6.26 -11.35 7.57
C ASP A 168 -4.99 -10.97 6.79
N LYS A 169 -4.85 -9.71 6.35
CA LYS A 169 -3.62 -9.16 5.77
C LYS A 169 -2.50 -9.06 6.80
N VAL A 170 -2.76 -8.58 8.03
CA VAL A 170 -1.78 -8.58 9.13
C VAL A 170 -1.32 -10.02 9.39
N LEU A 171 -2.25 -10.91 9.73
CA LEU A 171 -1.96 -12.31 10.08
C LEU A 171 -1.17 -13.04 8.97
N THR A 172 -1.50 -12.81 7.70
CA THR A 172 -0.79 -13.41 6.55
C THR A 172 0.66 -12.93 6.44
N ASN A 173 0.95 -11.65 6.69
CA ASN A 173 2.31 -11.12 6.61
C ASN A 173 3.10 -11.32 7.92
N ALA A 174 2.40 -11.52 9.03
CA ALA A 174 2.93 -11.78 10.37
C ALA A 174 3.04 -13.28 10.71
N ALA A 175 2.84 -14.20 9.77
CA ALA A 175 2.68 -15.65 10.03
C ALA A 175 3.89 -16.39 10.64
N GLY A 176 4.99 -15.70 10.95
CA GLY A 176 6.14 -16.20 11.71
C GLY A 176 6.38 -15.50 13.05
N GLU A 177 5.46 -14.63 13.48
CA GLU A 177 5.45 -13.95 14.78
C GLU A 177 4.92 -14.87 15.90
N ASP A 178 5.14 -14.49 17.16
CA ASP A 178 4.61 -15.23 18.31
C ASP A 178 3.07 -15.29 18.29
N GLN A 179 2.51 -16.47 18.56
CA GLN A 179 1.05 -16.70 18.52
C GLN A 179 0.27 -15.73 19.41
N SER A 180 0.80 -15.33 20.57
CA SER A 180 0.16 -14.37 21.47
C SER A 180 0.01 -12.97 20.86
N LEU A 181 0.79 -12.62 19.83
CA LEU A 181 0.66 -11.36 19.07
C LEU A 181 -0.43 -11.51 17.99
N LEU A 182 -0.48 -12.67 17.33
CA LEU A 182 -1.53 -13.02 16.36
C LEU A 182 -2.92 -13.10 17.03
N ASP A 183 -2.97 -13.62 18.25
CA ASP A 183 -4.18 -13.65 19.09
C ASP A 183 -4.62 -12.23 19.48
N GLN A 184 -3.68 -11.32 19.80
CA GLN A 184 -3.99 -9.91 20.07
C GLN A 184 -4.54 -9.18 18.84
N VAL A 185 -3.96 -9.38 17.65
CA VAL A 185 -4.49 -8.86 16.38
C VAL A 185 -5.92 -9.36 16.15
N THR A 186 -6.15 -10.65 16.37
CA THR A 186 -7.47 -11.28 16.23
C THR A 186 -8.49 -10.70 17.21
N GLN A 187 -8.09 -10.47 18.47
CA GLN A 187 -8.94 -9.86 19.49
C GLN A 187 -9.26 -8.39 19.19
N LEU A 188 -8.27 -7.59 18.76
CA LEU A 188 -8.45 -6.19 18.39
C LEU A 188 -9.46 -6.03 17.25
N ALA A 189 -9.39 -6.90 16.24
CA ALA A 189 -10.31 -6.89 15.10
C ALA A 189 -11.80 -7.08 15.47
N THR A 190 -12.12 -7.63 16.66
CA THR A 190 -13.50 -7.75 17.15
C THR A 190 -14.03 -6.48 17.84
N VAL A 191 -13.14 -5.56 18.22
CA VAL A 191 -13.50 -4.32 18.92
C VAL A 191 -13.56 -3.18 17.92
N VAL A 192 -14.77 -2.78 17.53
CA VAL A 192 -15.07 -1.79 16.48
C VAL A 192 -16.10 -0.72 16.93
N SER A 193 -16.30 -0.59 18.24
CA SER A 193 -17.23 0.33 18.91
C SER A 193 -16.65 0.77 20.25
#